data_AF-A0A0R0CQU8-F1
#
_entry.id   AF-A0A0R0CQU8-F1
#
_cell.length_a   1.000
_cell.length_b   1.000
_cell.length_c   1.000
_cell.angle_alpha   90.00
_cell.angle_beta   90.00
_cell.angle_gamma   90.00
#
_symmetry.space_group_name_H-M   'P 1'
#
loop_
_entity.id
_entity.type
_entity.pdbx_description
1 polymer ?
#
loop_
_entity_poly.entity_id
_entity_poly.type
_entity_poly.pdbx_seq_one_letter_code
_entity_poly.pdbx_strand_id
1 'polypeptide(L)' 'MIRYVDGWQLHAYVEHGVEGPGEAAISARHLAQDVFVVHRYDSIHFNSSLEAASYIEDQLFAVTGVSSDGTLRF' A
#
# COMPACT_ATOMS: atom_id res chain seq x y z
N MET A 1 4.59 -7.03 0.54
CA MET A 1 3.96 -7.45 -0.74
C MET A 1 4.53 -6.60 -1.87
N ILE A 2 4.85 -7.18 -3.04
CA ILE A 2 5.26 -6.43 -4.24
C ILE A 2 4.23 -6.68 -5.35
N ARG A 3 3.71 -5.62 -5.98
CA ARG A 3 2.73 -5.69 -7.08
C ARG A 3 3.11 -4.72 -8.21
N TYR A 4 2.75 -5.06 -9.45
CA TYR A 4 2.90 -4.19 -10.62
C TYR A 4 1.54 -3.89 -11.23
N VAL A 5 1.22 -2.60 -11.44
CA VAL A 5 -0.04 -2.14 -12.03
C VAL A 5 0.23 -0.90 -12.87
N ASP A 6 -0.06 -0.93 -14.18
CA ASP A 6 0.00 0.23 -15.09
C ASP A 6 1.27 1.09 -14.97
N GLY A 7 2.44 0.44 -14.89
CA GLY A 7 3.73 1.12 -14.77
C GLY A 7 4.16 1.48 -13.35
N TRP A 8 3.31 1.24 -12.34
CA TRP A 8 3.63 1.36 -10.93
C TRP A 8 4.20 0.05 -10.38
N GLN A 9 5.29 0.16 -9.62
CA GLN A 9 5.79 -0.86 -8.71
C GLN A 9 5.39 -0.47 -7.29
N LEU A 10 4.70 -1.37 -6.60
CA LEU A 10 4.11 -1.12 -5.30
C LEU A 10 4.77 -2.03 -4.28
N HIS A 11 5.19 -1.46 -3.17
CA HIS A 11 5.79 -2.20 -2.07
C HIS A 11 5.17 -1.75 -0.75
N ALA A 12 4.61 -2.71 -0.02
CA ALA A 12 3.98 -2.47 1.27
C ALA A 12 4.49 -3.44 2.32
N TYR A 13 4.68 -2.93 3.54
CA TYR A 13 5.09 -3.70 4.70
C TYR A 13 4.45 -3.14 5.98
N VAL A 14 4.34 -4.01 6.98
CA VAL A 14 3.93 -3.66 8.35
C VAL A 14 5.16 -3.86 9.23
N GLU A 15 5.54 -2.82 9.95
CA GLU A 15 6.81 -2.76 10.69
C GLU A 15 6.68 -3.31 12.13
N HIS A 16 5.48 -3.30 12.70
CA HIS A 16 5.21 -3.79 14.06
C HIS A 16 4.09 -4.84 14.13
N GLY A 17 4.25 -5.75 15.09
CA GLY A 17 3.60 -7.07 15.15
C GLY A 17 2.09 -7.06 15.00
N VAL A 18 1.58 -8.15 14.41
CA VAL A 18 0.17 -8.44 14.14
C VAL A 18 -0.71 -8.44 15.41
N GLU A 19 -0.14 -8.31 16.60
CA GLU A 19 -0.84 -8.15 17.87
C GLU A 19 -0.28 -6.94 18.64
N GLY A 20 -0.71 -5.73 18.28
CA GLY A 20 -0.29 -4.47 18.93
C GLY A 20 -0.49 -3.23 18.04
N PRO A 21 -0.18 -2.02 18.56
CA PRO A 21 -0.12 -0.83 17.71
C PRO A 21 0.98 -1.02 16.67
N GLY A 22 0.56 -1.06 15.41
CA GLY A 22 1.41 -1.28 14.24
C GLY A 22 1.64 0.00 13.45
N GLU A 23 2.81 0.05 12.81
CA GLU A 23 3.08 1.00 11.73
C GLU A 23 2.98 0.25 10.40
N ALA A 24 2.26 0.85 9.45
CA ALA A 24 2.19 0.35 8.08
C ALA A 24 2.73 1.39 7.12
N ALA A 25 3.54 0.95 6.17
CA ALA A 25 4.06 1.81 5.12
C ALA A 25 3.71 1.22 3.75
N ILE A 26 3.21 2.08 2.87
CA ILE A 26 2.93 1.76 1.47
C ILE A 26 3.74 2.72 0.61
N SER A 27 4.55 2.16 -0.27
CA SER A 27 5.37 2.89 -1.23
C SER A 27 4.99 2.53 -2.65
N ALA A 28 4.93 3.54 -3.50
CA ALA A 28 4.60 3.42 -4.91
C ALA A 28 5.67 4.12 -5.75
N ARG A 29 6.20 3.41 -6.75
CA ARG A 29 7.14 3.97 -7.73
C ARG A 29 6.59 3.84 -9.14
N HIS A 30 6.44 4.94 -9.86
CA HIS A 30 6.13 4.89 -11.29
C HIS A 30 7.43 4.72 -12.08
N LEU A 31 7.58 3.61 -12.80
CA LEU A 31 8.84 3.25 -13.47
C LEU A 31 9.19 4.19 -14.64
N ALA A 32 8.20 4.63 -15.41
CA ALA A 32 8.43 5.50 -16.57
C ALA A 32 8.59 7.00 -16.24
N GLN A 33 7.96 7.47 -15.16
CA GLN A 33 7.97 8.88 -14.77
C GLN A 33 8.97 9.18 -13.64
N ASP A 34 9.61 8.13 -13.09
CA ASP A 34 10.49 8.16 -11.92
C ASP A 34 9.87 8.88 -10.69
N VAL A 35 8.55 8.76 -10.55
CA VAL A 35 7.80 9.31 -9.42
C VAL A 35 7.83 8.30 -8.27
N PHE A 36 8.03 8.78 -7.04
CA PHE A 36 8.01 7.97 -5.82
C PHE A 36 7.12 8.61 -4.75
N VAL A 37 6.20 7.82 -4.19
CA VAL A 37 5.23 8.25 -3.18
C VAL A 37 5.27 7.27 -2.01
N VAL A 38 5.25 7.79 -0.78
CA VAL A 38 5.21 6.99 0.44
C VAL A 38 4.11 7.51 1.36
N HIS A 39 3.24 6.61 1.79
CA HIS A 39 2.26 6.87 2.84
C HIS A 39 2.62 6.03 4.06
N ARG A 40 2.66 6.71 5.21
CA ARG A 40 2.82 6.08 6.53
C ARG A 40 1.53 6.20 7.29
N TYR A 41 1.20 5.12 7.97
CA TYR A 41 0.04 5.03 8.81
C TYR A 41 0.47 4.55 10.19
N ASP A 42 0.16 5.36 11.19
CA ASP A 42 0.55 5.12 12.57
C ASP A 42 -0.66 4.63 13.37
N SER A 43 -0.41 3.85 14.42
CA SER A 43 -1.45 3.37 15.33
C SER A 43 -2.56 2.56 14.64
N ILE A 44 -2.24 1.82 13.58
CA ILE A 44 -3.19 0.86 13.02
C ILE A 44 -3.11 -0.43 13.82
N HIS A 45 -4.27 -1.01 14.12
CA HIS A 45 -4.39 -2.30 14.76
C HIS A 45 -4.96 -3.30 13.76
N PHE A 46 -4.23 -4.39 13.54
CA PHE A 46 -4.73 -5.55 12.80
C PHE A 46 -4.90 -6.70 13.78
N ASN A 47 -5.94 -7.51 13.62
CA ASN A 47 -6.17 -8.71 14.43
C ASN A 47 -5.59 -9.97 13.75
N SER A 48 -5.11 -9.84 12.51
CA SER A 48 -4.48 -10.91 11.76
C SER A 48 -3.62 -10.39 10.60
N SER A 49 -2.67 -11.20 10.13
CA SER A 49 -1.88 -10.86 8.95
C SER A 49 -2.73 -10.75 7.69
N LEU A 50 -3.88 -11.44 7.64
CA LEU A 50 -4.82 -11.36 6.53
C LEU A 50 -5.52 -10.00 6.50
N GLU A 51 -5.96 -9.51 7.66
CA GLU A 51 -6.54 -8.17 7.79
C GLU A 51 -5.53 -7.08 7.40
N ALA A 52 -4.28 -7.21 7.84
CA ALA A 52 -3.19 -6.32 7.44
C ALA A 52 -2.98 -6.33 5.91
N ALA A 53 -2.99 -7.50 5.29
CA ALA A 53 -2.84 -7.63 3.84
C ALA A 53 -4.02 -7.00 3.08
N SER A 54 -5.27 -7.26 3.48
CA SER A 54 -6.46 -6.66 2.87
C SER A 54 -6.49 -5.14 3.03
N TYR A 55 -6.14 -4.62 4.21
CA TYR A 55 -6.04 -3.18 4.44
C TYR A 55 -5.01 -2.54 3.51
N ILE A 56 -3.83 -3.15 3.37
CA ILE A 56 -2.80 -2.69 2.45
C ILE A 56 -3.29 -2.68 0.99
N GLU A 57 -4.06 -3.69 0.58
CA GLU A 57 -4.66 -3.74 -0.75
C GLU A 57 -5.68 -2.63 -0.97
N ASP A 58 -6.51 -2.30 0.03
CA ASP A 58 -7.48 -1.22 -0.04
C ASP A 58 -6.82 0.16 -0.10
N GLN A 59 -5.75 0.38 0.67
CA GLN A 59 -5.02 1.64 0.69
C GLN A 59 -4.16 1.86 -0.57
N LEU A 60 -3.96 0.83 -1.38
CA LEU A 60 -3.22 0.90 -2.64
C LEU A 60 -3.86 1.92 -3.61
N PHE A 61 -5.20 1.99 -3.62
CA PHE A 61 -5.95 3.02 -4.35
C PHE A 61 -5.60 4.43 -3.86
N ALA A 62 -5.53 4.64 -2.55
CA ALA A 62 -5.26 5.94 -1.96
C ALA A 62 -3.85 6.47 -2.30
N VAL A 63 -2.87 5.58 -2.49
CA VAL A 63 -1.48 5.95 -2.79
C VAL A 63 -1.24 6.18 -4.29
N THR A 64 -1.94 5.45 -5.15
CA THR A 64 -1.68 5.45 -6.60
C THR A 64 -2.72 6.17 -7.44
N GLY A 65 -3.93 6.37 -6.91
CA GLY A 65 -5.10 6.79 -7.70
C GLY A 65 -5.58 5.72 -8.70
N VAL A 66 -5.09 4.48 -8.61
CA VAL A 66 -5.45 3.36 -9.49
C VAL A 66 -6.55 2.54 -8.83
N SER A 67 -7.73 2.46 -9.45
CA SER A 67 -8.85 1.66 -8.93
C SER A 67 -8.59 0.16 -9.03
N SER A 68 -9.47 -0.62 -8.39
CA SER A 68 -9.38 -2.09 -8.33
C SER A 68 -9.40 -2.79 -9.70
N ASP A 69 -9.88 -2.12 -10.74
CA ASP A 69 -9.89 -2.56 -12.14
C ASP A 69 -8.65 -2.12 -12.95
N GLY A 70 -7.69 -1.43 -12.32
CA GLY A 70 -6.50 -0.88 -12.97
C GLY A 70 -6.71 0.50 -13.62
N THR A 71 -7.92 1.09 -13.55
CA THR A 71 -8.13 2.40 -14.17
C THR A 71 -7.57 3.55 -13.31
N LEU A 72 -6.88 4.49 -13.96
CA LEU A 72 -6.43 5.73 -13.33
C LEU A 72 -7.59 6.73 -13.27
N ARG A 73 -7.91 7.24 -12.08
CA ARG A 73 -8.88 8.33 -11.93
C ARG A 73 -8.19 9.56 -11.35
N PHE A 74 -8.06 10.60 -12.17
CA PHE A 74 -7.62 11.93 -11.78
C PHE A 74 -8.81 12.79 -11.37
#